data_AF-A0A1F6BE60-F1
#
_entry.id   AF-A0A1F6BE60-F1
#
_cell.length_a   1.000
_cell.length_b   1.000
_cell.length_c   1.000
_cell.angle_alpha   90.00
_cell.angle_beta   90.00
_cell.angle_gamma   90.00
#
_symmetry.space_group_name_H-M   'P 1'
#
loop_
_entity.id
_entity.type
_entity.pdbx_description
1 polymer ?
#
loop_
_entity_poly.entity_id
_entity_poly.type
_entity_poly.pdbx_seq_one_letter_code
_entity_poly.pdbx_strand_id
1 'polypeptide(L)'
;MTSRDASLAKAFVVFVCVVAVGVAATVYMKSRTPVEVQAESVQETIVPVGSSTRFVPVVQTSEAHSSKADKQLVLRATTRPEGETEYAFYITDMSGGSEWTLFSRTLSSGASMALPFNTWDPTDTYVFLEETTGGIPNYYVLHANGQPFANGELFIDVGAVWNVKKPGYKIRQATGWASGTLLILYTTKEDGSKGPAFWFEIPSTAILQLAG
;
A
#
# COMPACT_ATOMS: atom_id res chain seq x y z
N MET A 1 -42.91 -4.91 47.96
CA MET A 1 -42.50 -4.21 46.72
C MET A 1 -42.12 -5.28 45.71
N THR A 2 -42.99 -5.45 44.72
CA THR A 2 -43.27 -6.73 44.07
C THR A 2 -42.79 -6.73 42.62
N SER A 3 -42.34 -7.88 42.13
CA SER A 3 -41.80 -8.17 40.78
C SER A 3 -42.56 -7.55 39.58
N ARG A 4 -43.82 -7.14 39.74
CA ARG A 4 -44.58 -6.35 38.75
C ARG A 4 -43.97 -4.97 38.46
N ASP A 5 -43.39 -4.30 39.46
CA ASP A 5 -42.89 -2.93 39.33
C ASP A 5 -41.62 -2.88 38.44
N ALA A 6 -40.79 -3.91 38.52
CA ALA A 6 -39.59 -4.04 37.69
C ALA A 6 -39.90 -4.36 36.21
N SER A 7 -41.02 -5.05 35.94
CA SER A 7 -41.46 -5.35 34.57
C SER A 7 -42.05 -4.12 33.88
N LEU A 8 -42.79 -3.30 34.62
CA LEU A 8 -43.34 -2.03 34.12
C LEU A 8 -42.22 -1.01 33.82
N ALA A 9 -41.20 -0.93 34.68
CA ALA A 9 -40.05 -0.05 34.44
C ALA A 9 -39.28 -0.42 33.16
N LYS A 10 -39.06 -1.71 32.90
CA LYS A 10 -38.39 -2.19 31.67
C LYS A 10 -39.23 -1.92 30.41
N ALA A 11 -40.54 -2.15 30.48
CA ALA A 11 -41.44 -1.85 29.38
C ALA A 11 -41.49 -0.34 29.07
N PHE A 12 -41.43 0.51 30.10
CA PHE A 12 -41.42 1.97 29.95
C PHE A 12 -40.12 2.47 29.28
N VAL A 13 -38.96 1.93 29.64
CA VAL A 13 -37.68 2.28 29.00
C VAL A 13 -37.65 1.88 27.53
N VAL A 14 -38.12 0.68 27.19
CA VAL A 14 -38.20 0.23 25.79
C VAL A 14 -39.15 1.12 24.98
N PHE A 15 -40.30 1.49 25.56
CA PHE A 15 -41.26 2.38 24.89
C PHE A 15 -40.65 3.78 24.62
N VAL A 16 -39.94 4.36 25.58
CA VAL A 16 -39.26 5.66 25.41
C VAL A 16 -38.19 5.59 24.31
N CYS A 17 -37.41 4.51 24.23
CA CYS A 17 -36.42 4.34 23.17
C CYS A 17 -37.06 4.21 21.77
N VAL A 18 -38.17 3.46 21.64
CA VAL A 18 -38.88 3.31 20.35
C VAL A 18 -39.49 4.65 19.91
N VAL A 19 -40.05 5.43 20.83
CA VAL A 19 -40.58 6.77 20.53
C VAL A 19 -39.45 7.71 20.13
N ALA A 20 -38.29 7.69 20.80
CA ALA A 20 -37.15 8.54 20.45
C ALA A 20 -36.60 8.23 19.05
N VAL A 21 -36.47 6.95 18.67
CA VAL A 21 -36.03 6.54 17.33
C VAL A 21 -37.09 6.89 16.27
N GLY A 22 -38.38 6.71 16.58
CA GLY A 22 -39.48 7.09 15.70
C GLY A 22 -39.52 8.59 15.41
N VAL A 23 -39.35 9.43 16.43
CA VAL A 23 -39.31 10.90 16.25
C VAL A 23 -38.10 11.31 15.42
N ALA A 24 -36.92 10.75 15.67
CA ALA A 24 -35.72 11.03 14.87
C ALA A 24 -35.89 10.67 13.38
N ALA A 25 -36.54 9.54 13.08
CA ALA A 25 -36.83 9.14 11.70
C ALA A 25 -37.81 10.09 11.00
N THR A 26 -38.83 10.60 11.70
CA THR A 26 -39.78 11.56 11.11
C THR A 26 -39.18 12.94 10.84
N VAL A 27 -38.24 13.39 11.68
CA VAL A 27 -37.51 14.65 11.44
C VAL A 27 -36.56 14.51 10.24
N TYR A 28 -35.92 13.35 10.09
CA TYR A 28 -35.00 13.09 8.98
C TYR A 28 -35.69 12.93 7.62
N MET A 29 -36.96 12.50 7.60
CA MET A 29 -37.74 12.42 6.35
C MET A 29 -38.42 13.74 5.95
N LYS A 30 -38.62 14.68 6.87
CA LYS A 30 -39.29 15.97 6.60
C LYS A 30 -38.34 17.06 6.06
N SER A 31 -37.03 16.82 6.04
CA SER A 31 -36.00 17.75 5.54
C SER A 31 -35.68 17.61 4.03
N ARG A 32 -36.40 16.78 3.28
CA ARG A 32 -36.35 16.75 1.82
C ARG A 32 -37.42 17.66 1.23
N THR A 33 -37.16 18.96 1.22
CA THR A 33 -37.93 19.89 0.37
C THR A 33 -37.62 19.60 -1.10
N PRO A 34 -38.61 19.47 -1.99
CA PRO A 34 -38.36 19.51 -3.42
C PRO A 34 -37.93 20.94 -3.75
N VAL A 35 -36.72 21.08 -4.30
CA VAL A 35 -36.27 22.36 -4.87
C VAL A 35 -37.10 22.60 -6.12
N GLU A 36 -38.01 23.56 -6.05
CA GLU A 36 -38.74 24.08 -7.20
C GLU A 36 -37.76 24.90 -8.04
N VAL A 37 -37.34 24.35 -9.18
CA VAL A 37 -36.43 25.01 -10.12
C VAL A 37 -37.20 26.08 -10.87
N GLN A 38 -37.05 27.33 -10.46
CA GLN A 38 -37.40 28.48 -11.30
C GLN A 38 -36.39 28.53 -12.47
N ALA A 39 -36.90 28.46 -13.69
CA ALA A 39 -36.09 28.68 -14.89
C ALA A 39 -35.82 30.18 -15.05
N GLU A 40 -34.67 30.65 -14.59
CA GLU A 40 -34.12 31.94 -15.02
C GLU A 40 -33.55 31.81 -16.44
N SER A 41 -34.01 32.67 -17.35
CA SER A 41 -33.45 32.78 -18.69
C SER A 41 -32.07 33.42 -18.63
N VAL A 42 -31.03 32.60 -18.63
CA VAL A 42 -29.64 33.08 -18.77
C VAL A 42 -29.38 33.34 -20.25
N GLN A 43 -29.16 34.60 -20.62
CA GLN A 43 -28.62 34.96 -21.92
C GLN A 43 -27.21 34.36 -22.06
N GLU A 44 -26.98 33.57 -23.11
CA GLU A 44 -25.67 33.04 -23.46
C GLU A 44 -24.68 34.19 -23.70
N THR A 45 -23.81 34.44 -22.71
CA THR A 45 -22.51 35.02 -23.01
C THR A 45 -21.62 33.86 -23.42
N ILE A 46 -21.32 33.77 -24.72
CA ILE A 46 -20.39 32.79 -25.28
C ILE A 46 -19.00 33.10 -24.74
N VAL A 47 -18.66 32.53 -23.58
CA VAL A 47 -17.28 32.44 -23.12
C VAL A 47 -16.62 31.38 -24.00
N PRO A 48 -15.47 31.63 -24.64
CA PRO A 48 -14.80 30.60 -25.42
C PRO A 48 -14.51 29.43 -24.46
N VAL A 49 -15.07 28.26 -24.78
CA VAL A 49 -14.82 27.01 -24.06
C VAL A 49 -13.31 26.81 -24.02
N GLY A 50 -12.72 27.09 -22.86
CA GLY A 50 -11.33 26.77 -22.60
C GLY A 50 -11.16 25.29 -22.86
N SER A 51 -10.25 24.94 -23.76
CA SER A 51 -9.89 23.55 -24.05
C SER A 51 -9.71 22.80 -22.74
N SER A 52 -10.61 21.87 -22.43
CA SER A 52 -10.36 20.89 -21.39
C SER A 52 -9.17 20.07 -21.86
N THR A 53 -7.98 20.45 -21.42
CA THR A 53 -6.76 19.70 -21.68
C THR A 53 -6.98 18.31 -21.10
N ARG A 54 -7.22 17.31 -21.96
CA ARG A 54 -7.31 15.92 -21.53
C ARG A 54 -6.06 15.60 -20.74
N PHE A 55 -6.23 15.24 -19.47
CA PHE A 55 -5.13 14.72 -18.68
C PHE A 55 -4.66 13.41 -19.30
N VAL A 56 -3.42 13.37 -19.75
CA VAL A 56 -2.74 12.15 -20.15
C VAL A 56 -1.87 11.74 -18.97
N PRO A 57 -2.14 10.60 -18.32
CA PRO A 57 -1.29 10.14 -17.22
C PRO A 57 0.14 9.93 -17.72
N VAL A 58 1.11 10.41 -16.92
CA VAL A 58 2.52 10.12 -17.18
C VAL A 58 2.79 8.70 -16.71
N VAL A 59 3.17 7.83 -17.65
CA VAL A 59 3.55 6.45 -17.36
C VAL A 59 5.06 6.33 -17.43
N GLN A 60 5.68 5.97 -16.31
CA GLN A 60 7.09 5.59 -16.25
C GLN A 60 7.19 4.09 -16.10
N THR A 61 8.15 3.48 -16.80
CA THR A 61 8.37 2.04 -16.77
C THR A 61 9.81 1.73 -16.38
N SER A 62 10.01 0.72 -15.54
CA SER A 62 11.32 0.11 -15.29
C SER A 62 11.20 -1.41 -15.23
N GLU A 63 12.32 -2.11 -15.40
CA GLU A 63 12.34 -3.56 -15.51
C GLU A 63 13.55 -4.19 -14.81
N ALA A 64 13.39 -5.42 -14.35
CA ALA A 64 14.44 -6.25 -13.78
C ALA A 64 14.27 -7.71 -14.21
N HIS A 65 15.32 -8.32 -14.76
CA HIS A 65 15.30 -9.72 -15.23
C HIS A 65 15.53 -10.70 -14.08
N SER A 66 14.88 -11.85 -14.16
CA SER A 66 15.14 -12.98 -13.26
C SER A 66 16.59 -13.46 -13.38
N SER A 67 17.09 -14.15 -12.36
CA SER A 67 18.43 -14.73 -12.35
C SER A 67 18.64 -15.72 -13.50
N LYS A 68 17.57 -16.41 -13.93
CA LYS A 68 17.57 -17.33 -15.09
C LYS A 68 17.22 -16.66 -16.43
N ALA A 69 16.90 -15.36 -16.44
CA ALA A 69 16.48 -14.59 -17.62
C ALA A 69 15.28 -15.18 -18.39
N ASP A 70 14.44 -15.98 -17.73
CA ASP A 70 13.20 -16.56 -18.25
C ASP A 70 11.96 -15.72 -17.89
N LYS A 71 12.09 -14.82 -16.90
CA LYS A 71 11.05 -13.92 -16.43
C LYS A 71 11.59 -12.51 -16.29
N GLN A 72 10.69 -11.55 -16.31
CA GLN A 72 10.98 -10.15 -16.06
C GLN A 72 9.95 -9.57 -15.10
N LEU A 73 10.41 -8.71 -14.19
CA LEU A 73 9.58 -7.89 -13.32
C LEU A 73 9.52 -6.49 -13.92
N VAL A 74 8.31 -6.00 -14.17
CA VAL A 74 8.04 -4.69 -14.77
C VAL A 74 7.30 -3.83 -13.76
N LEU A 75 7.82 -2.64 -13.50
CA LEU A 75 7.17 -1.59 -12.73
C LEU A 75 6.55 -0.58 -13.70
N ARG A 76 5.26 -0.30 -13.55
CA ARG A 76 4.55 0.81 -14.21
C ARG A 76 4.09 1.80 -13.16
N ALA A 77 4.59 3.03 -13.22
CA ALA A 77 4.21 4.14 -12.35
C ALA A 77 3.30 5.10 -13.11
N THR A 78 2.10 5.35 -12.59
CA THR A 78 1.07 6.20 -13.20
C THR A 78 0.72 7.34 -12.24
N THR A 79 1.19 8.54 -12.53
CA THR A 79 0.89 9.72 -11.71
C THR A 79 -0.48 10.29 -12.07
N ARG A 80 -1.32 10.50 -11.05
CA ARG A 80 -2.66 11.07 -11.15
C ARG A 80 -2.61 12.60 -11.01
N PRO A 81 -3.65 13.34 -11.47
CA PRO A 81 -3.67 14.81 -11.40
C PRO A 81 -3.57 15.35 -9.96
N GLU A 82 -4.09 14.59 -9.01
CA GLU A 82 -4.13 14.93 -7.58
C GLU A 82 -2.76 14.76 -6.89
N GLY A 83 -1.73 14.31 -7.63
CA GLY A 83 -0.34 14.20 -7.15
C GLY A 83 0.02 12.83 -6.57
N GLU A 84 -0.94 11.92 -6.43
CA GLU A 84 -0.69 10.52 -6.09
C GLU A 84 -0.13 9.74 -7.28
N THR A 85 0.76 8.79 -7.01
CA THR A 85 1.30 7.89 -8.04
C THR A 85 0.95 6.44 -7.71
N GLU A 86 0.32 5.77 -8.66
CA GLU A 86 0.03 4.35 -8.61
C GLU A 86 1.21 3.57 -9.19
N TYR A 87 1.80 2.69 -8.39
CA TYR A 87 2.88 1.80 -8.77
C TYR A 87 2.34 0.38 -8.89
N ALA A 88 2.37 -0.18 -10.10
CA ALA A 88 1.92 -1.54 -10.36
C ALA A 88 3.10 -2.38 -10.87
N PHE A 89 3.27 -3.55 -10.26
CA PHE A 89 4.34 -4.50 -10.52
C PHE A 89 3.78 -5.73 -11.20
N TYR A 90 4.39 -6.12 -12.31
CA TYR A 90 3.96 -7.22 -13.14
C TYR A 90 5.10 -8.20 -13.36
N ILE A 91 4.81 -9.49 -13.38
CA ILE A 91 5.75 -10.48 -13.89
C ILE A 91 5.33 -10.86 -15.30
N THR A 92 6.31 -10.87 -16.20
CA THR A 92 6.17 -11.29 -17.58
C THR A 92 7.06 -12.51 -17.84
N ASP A 93 6.53 -13.47 -18.58
CA ASP A 93 7.34 -14.56 -19.15
C ASP A 93 8.05 -14.05 -20.42
N MET A 94 9.36 -14.27 -20.51
CA MET A 94 10.19 -13.82 -21.64
C MET A 94 9.87 -14.56 -22.95
N SER A 95 9.17 -15.70 -22.87
CA SER A 95 8.64 -16.42 -24.04
C SER A 95 7.38 -15.79 -24.65
N GLY A 96 6.88 -14.68 -24.07
CA GLY A 96 5.76 -13.90 -24.59
C GLY A 96 4.37 -14.43 -24.19
N GLY A 97 4.30 -15.36 -23.23
CA GLY A 97 3.09 -16.12 -22.94
C GLY A 97 2.10 -15.48 -21.96
N SER A 98 2.56 -14.69 -20.98
CA SER A 98 1.69 -14.19 -19.91
C SER A 98 2.31 -13.06 -19.09
N GLU A 99 1.53 -12.00 -18.87
CA GLU A 99 1.77 -10.95 -17.87
C GLU A 99 0.75 -11.11 -16.74
N TRP A 100 1.20 -11.06 -15.48
CA TRP A 100 0.29 -11.01 -14.33
C TRP A 100 0.74 -9.96 -13.32
N THR A 101 -0.24 -9.35 -12.65
CA THR A 101 0.03 -8.40 -11.56
C THR A 101 0.55 -9.17 -10.34
N LEU A 102 1.70 -8.75 -9.85
CA LEU A 102 2.29 -9.25 -8.61
C LEU A 102 1.84 -8.41 -7.41
N PHE A 103 1.90 -7.09 -7.56
CA PHE A 103 1.66 -6.15 -6.47
C PHE A 103 1.29 -4.78 -7.02
N SER A 104 0.50 -4.01 -6.27
CA SER A 104 0.21 -2.62 -6.61
C SER A 104 0.06 -1.78 -5.35
N ARG A 105 0.53 -0.54 -5.40
CA ARG A 105 0.40 0.42 -4.30
C ARG A 105 0.30 1.84 -4.82
N THR A 106 -0.58 2.63 -4.21
CA THR A 106 -0.66 4.07 -4.45
C THR A 106 0.09 4.79 -3.34
N LEU A 107 0.98 5.71 -3.73
CA LEU A 107 1.74 6.55 -2.81
C LEU A 107 1.43 8.02 -3.04
N SER A 108 1.45 8.78 -1.95
CA SER A 108 1.35 10.24 -1.99
C SER A 108 2.59 10.87 -2.60
N SER A 109 2.49 12.15 -2.98
CA SER A 109 3.64 12.93 -3.42
C SER A 109 4.79 12.89 -2.39
N GLY A 110 6.03 12.81 -2.86
CA GLY A 110 7.23 12.72 -2.02
C GLY A 110 7.61 11.31 -1.57
N ALA A 111 6.83 10.29 -1.94
CA ALA A 111 7.19 8.89 -1.81
C ALA A 111 7.32 8.23 -3.20
N SER A 112 8.11 7.17 -3.29
CA SER A 112 8.34 6.45 -4.54
C SER A 112 8.55 4.96 -4.30
N MET A 113 8.26 4.17 -5.33
CA MET A 113 8.70 2.78 -5.41
C MET A 113 9.76 2.62 -6.50
N ALA A 114 10.67 1.67 -6.33
CA ALA A 114 11.68 1.32 -7.30
C ALA A 114 11.93 -0.19 -7.38
N LEU A 115 12.56 -0.59 -8.50
CA LEU A 115 13.16 -1.92 -8.68
C LEU A 115 14.67 -1.81 -8.46
N PRO A 116 15.20 -2.27 -7.31
CA PRO A 116 16.64 -2.40 -7.12
C PRO A 116 17.26 -3.31 -8.18
N PHE A 117 18.51 -3.03 -8.58
CA PHE A 117 19.21 -3.80 -9.64
C PHE A 117 19.24 -5.32 -9.39
N ASN A 118 19.27 -5.72 -8.13
CA ASN A 118 19.36 -7.08 -7.64
C ASN A 118 18.04 -7.57 -7.02
N THR A 119 16.91 -7.05 -7.50
CA THR A 119 15.56 -7.37 -7.00
C THR A 119 15.32 -8.88 -6.85
N TRP A 120 15.70 -9.67 -7.85
CA TRP A 120 15.47 -11.12 -7.87
C TRP A 120 16.46 -11.88 -7.01
N ASP A 121 15.96 -12.84 -6.24
CA ASP A 121 16.84 -13.79 -5.56
C ASP A 121 17.48 -14.77 -6.58
N PRO A 122 18.60 -15.42 -6.23
CA PRO A 122 19.29 -16.34 -7.12
C PRO A 122 18.47 -17.55 -7.61
N THR A 123 17.34 -17.85 -6.96
CA THR A 123 16.48 -19.00 -7.28
C THR A 123 15.19 -18.63 -8.02
N ASP A 124 14.92 -17.33 -8.20
CA ASP A 124 13.68 -16.76 -8.76
C ASP A 124 12.40 -17.08 -7.97
N THR A 125 12.56 -17.36 -6.67
CA THR A 125 11.47 -17.63 -5.72
C THR A 125 10.90 -16.32 -5.16
N TYR A 126 11.76 -15.34 -4.93
CA TYR A 126 11.45 -14.07 -4.27
C TYR A 126 11.96 -12.88 -5.07
N VAL A 127 11.26 -11.77 -4.88
CA VAL A 127 11.69 -10.44 -5.32
C VAL A 127 11.61 -9.49 -4.13
N PHE A 128 12.48 -8.48 -4.10
CA PHE A 128 12.32 -7.37 -3.17
C PHE A 128 12.14 -6.04 -3.90
N LEU A 129 11.25 -5.21 -3.37
CA LEU A 129 10.92 -3.88 -3.87
C LEU A 129 11.40 -2.84 -2.86
N GLU A 130 11.82 -1.67 -3.34
CA GLU A 130 12.18 -0.54 -2.49
C GLU A 130 11.06 0.51 -2.51
N GLU A 131 10.62 0.94 -1.33
CA GLU A 131 9.80 2.14 -1.15
C GLU A 131 10.65 3.20 -0.47
N THR A 132 10.70 4.41 -1.00
CA THR A 132 11.33 5.54 -0.33
C THR A 132 10.27 6.53 0.06
N THR A 133 10.14 6.82 1.36
CA THR A 133 9.22 7.83 1.89
C THR A 133 10.01 8.86 2.68
N GLY A 134 9.99 10.13 2.25
CA GLY A 134 10.76 11.20 2.90
C GLY A 134 12.28 10.95 2.90
N GLY A 135 12.79 10.24 1.90
CA GLY A 135 14.20 9.85 1.80
C GLY A 135 14.60 8.65 2.66
N ILE A 136 13.66 8.00 3.34
CA ILE A 136 13.90 6.81 4.16
C ILE A 136 13.47 5.58 3.37
N PRO A 137 14.38 4.61 3.10
CA PRO A 137 14.02 3.40 2.39
C PRO A 137 13.32 2.39 3.31
N ASN A 138 12.30 1.74 2.78
CA ASN A 138 11.69 0.51 3.26
C ASN A 138 11.74 -0.55 2.16
N TYR A 139 11.67 -1.82 2.54
CA TYR A 139 11.73 -2.94 1.61
C TYR A 139 10.57 -3.90 1.81
N TYR A 140 10.00 -4.36 0.71
CA TYR A 140 8.98 -5.41 0.70
C TYR A 140 9.50 -6.62 -0.03
N VAL A 141 9.39 -7.80 0.58
CA VAL A 141 9.72 -9.07 -0.09
C VAL A 141 8.44 -9.80 -0.45
N LEU A 142 8.35 -10.28 -1.69
CA LEU A 142 7.20 -11.00 -2.22
C LEU A 142 7.65 -12.33 -2.82
N HIS A 143 6.79 -13.35 -2.77
CA HIS A 143 6.96 -14.50 -3.64
C HIS A 143 6.76 -14.08 -5.09
N ALA A 144 7.69 -14.41 -5.99
CA ALA A 144 7.63 -14.03 -7.40
C ALA A 144 6.42 -14.63 -8.15
N ASN A 145 5.79 -15.67 -7.59
CA ASN A 145 4.57 -16.28 -8.12
C ASN A 145 3.27 -15.66 -7.57
N GLY A 146 3.36 -14.61 -6.73
CA GLY A 146 2.21 -13.94 -6.12
C GLY A 146 1.49 -14.72 -5.02
N GLN A 147 2.01 -15.87 -4.59
CA GLN A 147 1.43 -16.61 -3.48
C GLN A 147 1.67 -15.90 -2.15
N PRO A 148 0.72 -15.97 -1.19
CA PRO A 148 0.94 -15.44 0.14
C PRO A 148 1.98 -16.25 0.91
N PHE A 149 2.62 -15.61 1.88
CA PHE A 149 3.45 -16.28 2.88
C PHE A 149 2.58 -17.12 3.83
N ALA A 150 3.22 -17.93 4.68
CA ALA A 150 2.52 -18.85 5.59
C ALA A 150 1.56 -18.16 6.58
N ASN A 151 1.75 -16.87 6.86
CA ASN A 151 0.87 -16.06 7.69
C ASN A 151 -0.33 -15.46 6.92
N GLY A 152 -0.44 -15.72 5.62
CA GLY A 152 -1.49 -15.18 4.73
C GLY A 152 -1.17 -13.80 4.16
N GLU A 153 -0.06 -13.16 4.54
CA GLU A 153 0.35 -11.87 3.99
C GLU A 153 0.94 -12.03 2.58
N LEU A 154 0.67 -11.07 1.70
CA LEU A 154 1.19 -11.07 0.33
C LEU A 154 2.67 -10.66 0.25
N PHE A 155 3.18 -9.97 1.27
CA PHE A 155 4.54 -9.47 1.33
C PHE A 155 5.05 -9.44 2.77
N ILE A 156 6.36 -9.50 2.93
CA ILE A 156 7.05 -9.20 4.19
C ILE A 156 7.48 -7.73 4.15
N ASP A 157 7.00 -6.92 5.09
CA ASP A 157 7.52 -5.57 5.35
C ASP A 157 8.80 -5.67 6.19
N VAL A 158 9.95 -5.54 5.52
CA VAL A 158 11.27 -5.70 6.15
C VAL A 158 11.48 -4.61 7.21
N GLY A 159 11.08 -3.37 6.94
CA GLY A 159 11.23 -2.26 7.89
C GLY A 159 10.36 -2.44 9.13
N ALA A 160 9.12 -2.92 8.99
CA ALA A 160 8.26 -3.22 10.12
C ALA A 160 8.89 -4.30 11.03
N VAL A 161 9.37 -5.41 10.44
CA VAL A 161 10.09 -6.46 11.20
C VAL A 161 11.36 -5.91 11.84
N TRP A 162 12.11 -5.10 11.10
CA TRP A 162 13.37 -4.52 11.53
C TRP A 162 13.21 -3.63 12.76
N ASN A 163 12.24 -2.72 12.72
CA ASN A 163 12.00 -1.76 13.80
C ASN A 163 11.66 -2.47 15.12
N VAL A 164 11.03 -3.64 15.06
CA VAL A 164 10.76 -4.48 16.25
C VAL A 164 12.02 -5.19 16.74
N LYS A 165 12.80 -5.80 15.84
CA LYS A 165 13.89 -6.70 16.21
C LYS A 165 15.26 -6.02 16.40
N LYS A 166 15.47 -4.84 15.81
CA LYS A 166 16.75 -4.11 15.76
C LYS A 166 16.57 -2.59 15.96
N PRO A 167 15.92 -2.13 17.04
CA PRO A 167 15.58 -0.71 17.20
C PRO A 167 16.78 0.25 17.26
N GLY A 168 17.98 -0.22 17.66
CA GLY A 168 19.19 0.60 17.74
C GLY A 168 19.92 0.83 16.39
N TYR A 169 19.38 0.33 15.29
CA TYR A 169 19.96 0.48 13.96
C TYR A 169 18.89 0.87 12.95
N LYS A 170 19.27 1.70 11.97
CA LYS A 170 18.41 2.05 10.83
C LYS A 170 18.90 1.35 9.58
N ILE A 171 17.98 0.80 8.78
CA ILE A 171 18.34 0.28 7.47
C ILE A 171 18.76 1.47 6.60
N ARG A 172 19.97 1.41 6.05
CA ARG A 172 20.48 2.39 5.09
C ARG A 172 20.16 1.95 3.67
N GLN A 173 20.36 0.66 3.38
CA GLN A 173 20.09 0.09 2.07
C GLN A 173 20.02 -1.44 2.14
N ALA A 174 19.26 -2.05 1.24
CA ALA A 174 19.38 -3.45 0.87
C ALA A 174 20.22 -3.59 -0.40
N THR A 175 21.26 -4.42 -0.38
CA THR A 175 22.16 -4.62 -1.53
C THR A 175 21.93 -5.95 -2.23
N GLY A 176 20.72 -6.51 -2.15
CA GLY A 176 20.37 -7.78 -2.76
C GLY A 176 20.73 -8.99 -1.93
N TRP A 177 20.93 -10.11 -2.60
CA TRP A 177 20.84 -11.43 -1.98
C TRP A 177 22.21 -12.08 -1.76
N ALA A 178 22.42 -12.66 -0.58
CA ALA A 178 23.54 -13.54 -0.27
C ALA A 178 23.25 -15.01 -0.61
N SER A 179 21.98 -15.39 -0.70
CA SER A 179 21.49 -16.71 -1.12
C SER A 179 20.02 -16.58 -1.56
N GLY A 180 19.39 -17.69 -1.95
CA GLY A 180 17.96 -17.70 -2.31
C GLY A 180 16.99 -17.25 -1.20
N THR A 181 17.47 -17.10 0.04
CA THR A 181 16.65 -16.74 1.20
C THR A 181 17.27 -15.65 2.07
N LEU A 182 18.46 -15.14 1.75
CA LEU A 182 19.18 -14.17 2.60
C LEU A 182 19.33 -12.84 1.89
N LEU A 183 18.63 -11.82 2.37
CA LEU A 183 18.77 -10.43 1.92
C LEU A 183 19.83 -9.71 2.75
N ILE A 184 20.76 -9.00 2.10
CA ILE A 184 21.84 -8.25 2.75
C ILE A 184 21.36 -6.83 3.07
N LEU A 185 21.36 -6.48 4.35
CA LEU A 185 21.00 -5.16 4.85
C LEU A 185 22.22 -4.45 5.43
N TYR A 186 22.51 -3.25 4.94
CA TYR A 186 23.48 -2.35 5.54
C TYR A 186 22.78 -1.32 6.41
N THR A 187 23.38 -1.02 7.55
CA THR A 187 22.74 -0.20 8.57
C THR A 187 23.59 0.99 8.99
N THR A 188 22.95 1.94 9.65
CA THR A 188 23.59 2.99 10.44
C THR A 188 23.14 2.89 11.90
N LYS A 189 23.97 3.39 12.80
CA LYS A 189 23.59 3.61 14.20
C LYS A 189 22.76 4.89 14.34
N GLU A 190 22.19 5.11 15.51
CA GLU A 190 21.40 6.32 15.80
C GLU A 190 22.18 7.63 15.60
N ASP A 191 23.48 7.63 15.88
CA ASP A 191 24.39 8.77 15.67
C ASP A 191 24.77 9.00 14.19
N GLY A 192 24.22 8.20 13.27
CA GLY A 192 24.50 8.26 11.84
C GLY A 192 25.79 7.54 11.41
N SER A 193 26.60 7.03 12.35
CA SER A 193 27.80 6.26 12.03
C SER A 193 27.45 4.91 11.39
N LYS A 194 28.43 4.30 10.71
CA LYS A 194 28.26 2.99 10.07
C LYS A 194 27.89 1.93 11.11
N GLY A 195 26.75 1.27 10.89
CA GLY A 195 26.34 0.10 11.65
C GLY A 195 26.88 -1.20 11.03
N PRO A 196 26.67 -2.35 11.71
CA PRO A 196 26.99 -3.65 11.13
C PRO A 196 26.10 -3.96 9.92
N ALA A 197 26.53 -4.93 9.11
CA ALA A 197 25.68 -5.51 8.09
C ALA A 197 24.94 -6.73 8.66
N PHE A 198 23.80 -7.06 8.08
CA PHE A 198 22.97 -8.16 8.53
C PHE A 198 22.46 -8.97 7.34
N TRP A 199 22.28 -10.27 7.57
CA TRP A 199 21.40 -11.08 6.76
C TRP A 199 20.00 -11.05 7.37
N PHE A 200 19.02 -10.73 6.54
CA PHE A 200 17.61 -10.92 6.81
C PHE A 200 17.17 -12.20 6.10
N GLU A 201 16.64 -13.16 6.85
CA GLU A 201 16.25 -14.48 6.32
C GLU A 201 14.77 -14.49 5.94
N ILE A 202 14.47 -15.05 4.76
CA ILE A 202 13.14 -15.21 4.19
C ILE A 202 12.84 -16.71 4.04
N PRO A 203 11.70 -17.23 4.51
CA PRO A 203 10.57 -16.47 5.03
C PRO A 203 10.54 -16.33 6.57
N SER A 204 11.53 -16.84 7.31
CA SER A 204 11.45 -16.90 8.79
C SER A 204 11.53 -15.54 9.47
N THR A 205 12.02 -14.51 8.76
CA THR A 205 12.30 -13.16 9.28
C THR A 205 13.39 -13.12 10.35
N ALA A 206 14.22 -14.17 10.44
CA ALA A 206 15.39 -14.17 11.31
C ALA A 206 16.40 -13.10 10.85
N ILE A 207 17.10 -12.48 11.80
CA ILE A 207 18.10 -11.46 11.51
C ILE A 207 19.43 -11.88 12.11
N LEU A 208 20.40 -12.17 11.25
CA LEU A 208 21.75 -12.57 11.63
C LEU A 208 22.71 -11.42 11.35
N GLN A 209 23.52 -11.07 12.34
CA GLN A 209 24.56 -10.08 12.13
C GLN A 209 25.73 -10.72 11.37
N LEU A 210 26.18 -10.06 10.31
CA LEU A 210 27.41 -10.43 9.63
C LEU A 210 28.60 -10.11 10.54
N ALA A 211 29.53 -11.05 10.69
CA ALA A 211 30.79 -10.78 11.36
C ALA A 211 31.50 -9.63 10.61
N GLY A 212 31.84 -8.59 11.37
CA GLY A 212 32.52 -7.38 10.87
C GLY A 212 34.02 -7.45 11.04
#